data_AF-A0A7C6PG68-F1
#
_entry.id   AF-A0A7C6PG68-F1
#
_cell.length_a   1.000
_cell.length_b   1.000
_cell.length_c   1.000
_cell.angle_alpha   90.00
_cell.angle_beta   90.00
_cell.angle_gamma   90.00
#
_symmetry.space_group_name_H-M   'P 1'
#
loop_
_entity.id
_entity.type
_entity.pdbx_description
1 polymer ?
#
loop_
_entity_poly.entity_id
_entity_poly.type
_entity_poly.pdbx_seq_one_letter_code
_entity_poly.pdbx_strand_id
1 'polypeptide(L)'
;MLRKPILVALTVLSSPMAFGHGGGLDADGCHTNRKTGEYHCHRSSAAKPKPSQPTEKPNAKSAQVSAQPLRSLPPGCYVGPRGGTYTITKSGRKNYRGC
;
A
#
# COMPACT_ATOMS: atom_id res chain seq x y z
N MET A 1 27.71 47.03 -6.72
CA MET A 1 26.38 46.46 -6.39
C MET A 1 26.11 45.09 -7.03
N LEU A 2 27.14 44.40 -7.54
CA LEU A 2 27.03 43.16 -8.35
C LEU A 2 27.17 41.86 -7.53
N ARG A 3 27.06 41.91 -6.20
CA ARG A 3 27.20 40.72 -5.32
C ARG A 3 25.86 40.02 -5.06
N LYS A 4 24.75 40.77 -5.13
CA LYS A 4 23.39 40.28 -4.95
C LYS A 4 22.91 39.31 -6.06
N PRO A 5 23.17 39.55 -7.37
CA PRO A 5 22.71 38.62 -8.41
C PRO A 5 23.46 37.27 -8.38
N ILE A 6 24.72 37.26 -7.93
CA ILE A 6 25.52 36.04 -7.79
C ILE A 6 24.93 35.11 -6.71
N LEU A 7 24.52 35.69 -5.57
CA LEU A 7 23.91 34.90 -4.51
C LEU A 7 22.58 34.28 -4.95
N VAL A 8 21.77 35.03 -5.70
CA VAL A 8 20.49 34.52 -6.23
C VAL A 8 20.73 33.42 -7.27
N ALA A 9 21.69 33.60 -8.19
CA ALA A 9 22.03 32.60 -9.20
C ALA A 9 22.52 31.27 -8.58
N LEU A 10 23.27 31.33 -7.46
CA LEU A 10 23.76 30.12 -6.79
C LEU A 10 22.63 29.28 -6.16
N THR A 11 21.54 29.91 -5.70
CA THR A 11 20.44 29.20 -5.03
C THR A 11 19.56 28.40 -5.99
N VAL A 12 19.41 28.84 -7.24
CA VAL A 12 18.54 28.17 -8.24
C VAL A 12 19.15 26.84 -8.74
N LEU A 13 20.47 26.71 -8.75
CA LEU A 13 21.16 25.49 -9.19
C LEU A 13 21.06 24.32 -8.20
N SER A 14 20.61 24.58 -6.97
CA SER A 14 20.56 23.57 -5.90
C SER A 14 19.17 22.93 -5.75
N SER A 15 18.50 22.59 -6.85
CA SER A 15 17.25 21.83 -6.79
C SER A 15 17.53 20.32 -6.75
N PRO A 16 17.12 19.60 -5.69
CA PRO A 16 17.29 18.15 -5.62
C PRO A 16 16.33 17.45 -6.59
N MET A 17 16.84 16.45 -7.31
CA MET A 17 16.01 15.57 -8.14
C MET A 17 15.15 14.67 -7.25
N ALA A 18 13.83 14.86 -7.28
CA ALA A 18 12.88 14.02 -6.56
C ALA A 18 12.50 12.81 -7.41
N PHE A 19 12.92 11.61 -6.99
CA PHE A 19 12.52 10.37 -7.63
C PHE A 19 11.17 9.90 -7.07
N GLY A 20 10.19 9.74 -7.95
CA GLY A 20 8.91 9.13 -7.60
C GLY A 20 9.11 7.65 -7.29
N HIS A 21 8.89 7.26 -6.04
CA HIS A 21 8.88 5.85 -5.66
C HIS A 21 7.52 5.27 -6.06
N GLY A 22 7.51 4.21 -6.87
CA GLY A 22 6.27 3.46 -7.14
C GLY A 22 5.74 2.87 -5.83
N GLY A 23 4.45 3.05 -5.53
CA GLY A 23 3.81 2.70 -4.26
C GLY A 23 3.81 1.21 -3.86
N GLY A 24 4.62 0.38 -4.53
CA GLY A 24 4.68 -1.06 -4.38
C GLY A 24 3.43 -1.73 -4.94
N LEU A 25 3.63 -2.71 -5.83
CA LEU A 25 2.58 -3.65 -6.19
C LEU A 25 2.73 -4.90 -5.30
N ASP A 26 1.66 -5.67 -5.14
CA ASP A 26 1.72 -7.00 -4.55
C ASP A 26 2.39 -8.02 -5.49
N ALA A 27 2.48 -9.27 -5.04
CA ALA A 27 3.06 -10.36 -5.83
C ALA A 27 2.32 -10.62 -7.16
N ASP A 28 1.06 -10.17 -7.27
CA ASP A 28 0.24 -10.29 -8.47
C ASP A 28 0.37 -9.08 -9.40
N GLY A 29 1.09 -8.02 -9.01
CA GLY A 29 1.26 -6.80 -9.77
C GLY A 29 0.11 -5.80 -9.61
N CYS A 30 -0.56 -5.81 -8.47
CA CYS A 30 -1.73 -4.97 -8.16
C CYS A 30 -1.56 -4.15 -6.87
N HIS A 31 -2.46 -3.20 -6.62
CA HIS A 31 -2.48 -2.38 -5.42
C HIS A 31 -3.90 -2.00 -5.00
N THR A 32 -4.11 -1.78 -3.70
CA THR A 32 -5.38 -1.27 -3.16
C THR A 32 -5.30 0.24 -2.91
N ASN A 33 -6.23 1.01 -3.48
CA ASN A 33 -6.39 2.42 -3.19
C ASN A 33 -6.94 2.59 -1.77
N ARG A 34 -6.14 3.19 -0.87
CA ARG A 34 -6.53 3.34 0.54
C ARG A 34 -7.69 4.31 0.77
N LYS A 35 -7.98 5.20 -0.18
CA LYS A 35 -9.08 6.17 -0.07
C LYS A 35 -10.41 5.56 -0.49
N THR A 36 -10.42 4.77 -1.56
CA THR A 36 -11.66 4.20 -2.13
C THR A 36 -11.88 2.73 -1.78
N GLY A 37 -10.83 2.02 -1.37
CA GLY A 37 -10.85 0.57 -1.19
C GLY A 37 -10.71 -0.22 -2.49
N GLU A 38 -10.59 0.44 -3.64
CA GLU A 38 -10.55 -0.23 -4.95
C GLU A 38 -9.22 -0.92 -5.20
N TYR A 39 -9.26 -2.09 -5.84
CA TYR A 39 -8.10 -2.90 -6.19
C TYR A 39 -7.76 -2.74 -7.67
N HIS A 40 -6.55 -2.27 -7.95
CA HIS A 40 -6.08 -1.90 -9.27
C HIS A 40 -4.83 -2.70 -9.64
N CYS A 41 -4.89 -3.42 -10.76
CA CYS A 41 -3.76 -4.18 -11.30
C CYS A 41 -3.03 -3.40 -12.39
N HIS A 42 -1.70 -3.42 -12.38
CA HIS A 42 -0.86 -2.61 -13.28
C HIS A 42 -0.02 -3.48 -14.23
N ARG A 43 -0.63 -4.57 -14.72
CA ARG A 43 0.06 -5.65 -15.44
C ARG A 43 0.62 -5.19 -16.79
N SER A 44 1.93 -5.29 -16.97
CA SER A 44 2.58 -5.38 -18.28
C SER A 44 2.81 -6.87 -18.58
N SER A 45 2.26 -7.37 -19.68
CA SER A 45 2.42 -8.73 -20.23
C SER A 45 1.41 -9.80 -19.82
N ALA A 46 0.70 -10.25 -20.87
CA ALA A 46 -0.04 -11.50 -21.05
C ALA A 46 -1.16 -11.81 -20.04
N ALA A 47 -2.33 -11.22 -20.31
CA ALA A 47 -3.65 -11.60 -19.82
C ALA A 47 -3.78 -13.00 -19.21
N LYS A 48 -4.19 -13.05 -17.93
CA LYS A 48 -5.11 -14.07 -17.45
C LYS A 48 -6.39 -13.33 -17.06
N PRO A 49 -7.57 -13.62 -17.64
CA PRO A 49 -8.80 -13.02 -17.17
C PRO A 49 -9.08 -13.60 -15.79
N LYS A 50 -9.02 -12.77 -14.74
CA LYS A 50 -9.49 -13.12 -13.40
C LYS A 50 -10.87 -12.49 -13.20
N PRO A 51 -11.83 -13.19 -12.59
CA PRO A 51 -13.25 -12.91 -12.75
C PRO A 51 -13.59 -11.50 -12.32
N SER A 52 -14.23 -10.73 -13.20
CA SER A 52 -14.96 -9.53 -12.84
C SER A 52 -16.00 -9.89 -11.79
N GLN A 53 -15.89 -9.38 -10.56
CA GLN A 53 -17.01 -9.26 -9.62
C GLN A 53 -16.72 -8.13 -8.62
N PRO A 54 -17.73 -7.41 -8.11
CA PRO A 54 -18.52 -6.45 -8.87
C PRO A 54 -18.56 -5.08 -8.15
N THR A 55 -18.93 -4.02 -8.85
CA THR A 55 -19.53 -2.83 -8.22
C THR A 55 -20.79 -3.25 -7.48
N GLU A 56 -20.70 -3.58 -6.20
CA GLU A 56 -21.86 -3.60 -5.32
C GLU A 56 -21.90 -2.30 -4.50
N LYS A 57 -22.85 -1.44 -4.85
CA LYS A 57 -23.49 -0.54 -3.90
C LYS A 57 -23.88 -1.34 -2.65
N PRO A 58 -23.78 -0.77 -1.44
CA PRO A 58 -24.00 -1.54 -0.21
C PRO A 58 -25.46 -1.95 -0.12
N ASN A 59 -25.76 -3.19 -0.50
CA ASN A 59 -27.01 -3.82 -0.13
C ASN A 59 -26.74 -4.68 1.10
N ALA A 60 -27.33 -4.28 2.22
CA ALA A 60 -27.21 -4.94 3.51
C ALA A 60 -27.88 -6.33 3.45
N LYS A 61 -27.20 -7.33 2.86
CA LYS A 61 -27.52 -8.78 2.90
C LYS A 61 -26.54 -9.60 2.03
N SER A 62 -25.26 -9.61 2.39
CA SER A 62 -24.37 -10.75 2.07
C SER A 62 -23.22 -10.83 3.07
N ALA A 63 -23.62 -11.08 4.32
CA ALA A 63 -22.82 -11.93 5.18
C ALA A 63 -22.81 -13.31 4.51
N GLN A 64 -21.69 -13.68 3.87
CA GLN A 64 -21.17 -15.05 3.66
C GLN A 64 -19.96 -15.00 2.69
N VAL A 65 -18.97 -14.15 2.96
CA VAL A 65 -17.60 -14.46 2.54
C VAL A 65 -16.94 -15.09 3.75
N SER A 66 -16.69 -16.39 3.62
CA SER A 66 -16.02 -17.29 4.56
C SER A 66 -15.23 -16.54 5.62
N ALA A 67 -15.79 -16.47 6.84
CA ALA A 67 -14.98 -16.41 8.03
C ALA A 67 -14.12 -17.68 8.01
N GLN A 68 -13.00 -17.62 7.29
CA GLN A 68 -11.96 -18.60 7.51
C GLN A 68 -11.71 -18.58 9.01
N PRO A 69 -11.65 -19.75 9.65
CA PRO A 69 -11.40 -19.77 11.08
C PRO A 69 -10.18 -18.92 11.29
N LEU A 70 -10.27 -18.02 12.27
CA LEU A 70 -9.14 -17.36 12.89
C LEU A 70 -8.11 -18.46 13.16
N ARG A 71 -7.24 -18.77 12.17
CA ARG A 71 -6.15 -19.72 12.31
C ARG A 71 -5.39 -19.14 13.45
N SER A 72 -5.52 -19.77 14.60
CA SER A 72 -5.37 -19.17 15.91
C SER A 72 -4.07 -18.40 15.96
N LEU A 73 -4.15 -17.10 15.63
CA LEU A 73 -2.96 -16.30 15.51
C LEU A 73 -2.42 -16.21 16.94
N PRO A 74 -1.13 -16.44 17.16
CA PRO A 74 -0.56 -16.39 18.50
C PRO A 74 -0.99 -15.07 19.19
N PRO A 75 -1.22 -15.07 20.51
CA PRO A 75 -1.59 -13.85 21.21
C PRO A 75 -0.61 -12.71 20.90
N GLY A 76 -1.14 -11.55 20.46
CA GLY A 76 -0.32 -10.41 20.03
C GLY A 76 0.03 -10.35 18.54
N CYS A 77 -0.53 -11.27 17.75
CA CYS A 77 -0.39 -11.29 16.29
C CYS A 77 -1.59 -10.68 15.59
N TYR A 78 -1.30 -9.95 14.51
CA TYR A 78 -2.28 -9.24 13.71
C TYR A 78 -1.99 -9.43 12.22
N VAL A 79 -3.02 -9.43 11.38
CA VAL A 79 -2.87 -9.48 9.92
C VAL A 79 -2.62 -8.07 9.38
N GLY A 80 -1.58 -7.92 8.59
CA GLY A 80 -1.15 -6.67 7.97
C GLY A 80 -1.86 -6.39 6.64
N PRO A 81 -1.79 -5.13 6.17
CA PRO A 81 -2.48 -4.68 4.95
C PRO A 81 -1.95 -5.34 3.66
N ARG A 82 -0.78 -6.00 3.73
CA ARG A 82 -0.15 -6.74 2.61
C ARG A 82 -0.32 -8.26 2.73
N GLY A 83 -1.20 -8.75 3.61
CA GLY A 83 -1.47 -10.17 3.79
C GLY A 83 -0.49 -10.95 4.69
N GLY A 84 0.62 -10.34 5.14
CA GLY A 84 1.53 -10.93 6.14
C GLY A 84 1.11 -10.66 7.59
N THR A 85 1.72 -11.32 8.57
CA THR A 85 1.46 -11.08 10.00
C THR A 85 2.39 -10.02 10.59
N TYR A 86 1.96 -9.37 11.68
CA TYR A 86 2.78 -8.44 12.45
C TYR A 86 2.46 -8.49 13.94
N THR A 87 3.44 -8.10 14.76
CA THR A 87 3.28 -7.92 16.21
C THR A 87 3.33 -6.45 16.62
N ILE A 88 2.77 -6.12 17.78
CA ILE A 88 2.86 -4.79 18.40
C ILE A 88 3.90 -4.86 19.52
N THR A 89 5.01 -4.13 19.37
CA THR A 89 6.06 -4.03 20.40
C THR A 89 5.57 -3.29 21.64
N LYS A 90 6.27 -3.40 22.76
CA LYS A 90 5.97 -2.65 24.00
C LYS A 90 5.92 -1.12 23.81
N SER A 91 6.64 -0.59 22.81
CA SER A 91 6.62 0.83 22.45
C SER A 91 5.50 1.21 21.48
N GLY A 92 4.60 0.28 21.13
CA GLY A 92 3.48 0.51 20.21
C GLY A 92 3.85 0.45 18.72
N ARG A 93 5.12 0.17 18.38
CA ARG A 93 5.56 0.04 16.98
C ARG A 93 5.17 -1.31 16.41
N LYS A 94 4.80 -1.32 15.11
CA LYS A 94 4.47 -2.55 14.35
C LYS A 94 5.73 -3.23 13.85
N ASN A 95 5.85 -4.54 14.07
CA ASN A 95 6.94 -5.36 13.54
C ASN A 95 6.39 -6.36 12.52
N TYR A 96 6.71 -6.15 11.24
CA TYR A 96 6.24 -6.94 10.11
C TYR A 96 7.17 -8.11 9.76
N ARG A 97 8.11 -8.49 10.64
CA ARG A 97 8.91 -9.73 10.47
C ARG A 97 8.08 -11.01 10.65
N GLY A 98 6.78 -10.86 10.87
CA GLY A 98 5.85 -11.94 11.12
C GLY A 98 5.56 -12.13 12.61
N CYS A 99 4.65 -13.07 12.78
CA CYS A 99 4.58 -14.01 13.88
C CYS A 99 4.89 -15.38 13.28
#